data_AF-A0A8A4TJ25-F1
#
_entry.id   AF-A0A8A4TJ25-F1
#
_cell.length_a   1.000
_cell.length_b   1.000
_cell.length_c   1.000
_cell.angle_alpha   90.00
_cell.angle_beta   90.00
_cell.angle_gamma   90.00
#
_symmetry.space_group_name_H-M   'P 1'
#
loop_
_entity.id
_entity.type
_entity.pdbx_description
1 polymer ?
#
loop_
_entity_poly.entity_id
_entity_poly.type
_entity_poly.pdbx_seq_one_letter_code
_entity_poly.pdbx_strand_id
1 'polypeptide(L)'
;MNRREAIESILDRHPKAAFVFCNGLNSRETAHRFKAPNHLYLLHAMGEALAVGVGLKLAQPDREVVVVDGDGNALMGASASVFLPMAGLHHYILVNRGYETTGGQPIDRLPDFPYSQCIEIEVGKIASPNPPPPREIMRGFREWCDPGT
;
A
#
# COMPACT_ATOMS: atom_id res chain seq x y z
N MET A 1 7.73 -1.21 15.57
CA MET A 1 7.34 -0.09 14.66
C MET A 1 6.03 -0.50 14.04
N ASN A 2 5.02 0.36 14.09
CA ASN A 2 3.75 0.10 13.44
C ASN A 2 3.74 0.61 11.98
N ARG A 3 2.75 0.17 11.20
CA ARG A 3 2.60 0.56 9.78
C ARG A 3 2.61 2.07 9.55
N ARG A 4 1.98 2.83 10.44
CA ARG A 4 1.89 4.30 10.33
C ARG A 4 3.28 4.92 10.43
N GLU A 5 4.03 4.55 11.46
CA GLU A 5 5.40 5.03 11.68
C GLU A 5 6.32 4.68 10.50
N ALA A 6 6.16 3.47 9.94
CA ALA A 6 6.92 3.05 8.76
C ALA A 6 6.60 3.92 7.54
N ILE A 7 5.30 4.15 7.27
CA ILE A 7 4.86 5.01 6.15
C ILE A 7 5.35 6.44 6.34
N GLU A 8 5.19 7.01 7.54
CA GLU A 8 5.65 8.36 7.89
C GLU A 8 7.16 8.51 7.66
N SER A 9 7.97 7.55 8.11
CA SER A 9 9.41 7.54 7.87
C SER A 9 9.79 7.45 6.38
N ILE A 10 9.03 6.71 5.56
CA ILE A 10 9.26 6.61 4.12
C ILE A 10 8.93 7.96 3.45
N LEU A 11 7.80 8.58 3.81
CA LEU A 11 7.38 9.87 3.28
C LEU A 11 8.40 10.97 3.58
N ASP A 12 8.90 11.03 4.82
CA ASP A 12 9.91 11.99 5.25
C ASP A 12 11.23 11.84 4.50
N ARG A 13 11.60 10.61 4.13
CA ARG A 13 12.81 10.33 3.35
C ARG A 13 12.69 10.75 1.89
N HIS A 14 11.46 10.81 1.35
CA HIS A 14 11.20 11.09 -0.06
C HIS A 14 10.14 12.20 -0.26
N PRO A 15 10.36 13.42 0.26
CA PRO A 15 9.32 14.44 0.40
C PRO A 15 8.78 14.98 -0.94
N LYS A 16 9.44 14.68 -2.06
CA LYS A 16 9.07 15.17 -3.41
C LYS A 16 8.77 14.04 -4.41
N ALA A 17 8.84 12.78 -3.99
CA ALA A 17 8.63 11.65 -4.88
C ALA A 17 7.17 11.50 -5.29
N ALA A 18 6.94 10.83 -6.42
CA ALA A 18 5.63 10.25 -6.72
C ALA A 18 5.52 8.89 -6.02
N PHE A 19 4.43 8.68 -5.29
CA PHE A 19 4.24 7.45 -4.52
C PHE A 19 3.19 6.55 -5.15
N VAL A 20 3.46 5.25 -5.18
CA VAL A 20 2.51 4.20 -5.53
C VAL A 20 2.32 3.30 -4.33
N PHE A 21 1.12 3.30 -3.75
CA PHE A 21 0.76 2.45 -2.62
C PHE A 21 -0.04 1.24 -3.10
N CYS A 22 0.33 0.07 -2.60
CA CYS A 22 -0.38 -1.18 -2.90
C CYS A 22 -1.78 -1.22 -2.29
N ASN A 23 -2.57 -2.23 -2.71
CA ASN A 23 -3.88 -2.46 -2.12
C ASN A 23 -3.82 -2.82 -0.63
N GLY A 24 -4.98 -2.75 0.00
CA GLY A 24 -5.11 -3.15 1.40
C GLY A 24 -4.78 -2.04 2.39
N LEU A 25 -4.13 -2.41 3.50
CA LEU A 25 -3.96 -1.50 4.64
C LEU A 25 -2.99 -0.36 4.34
N ASN A 26 -2.00 -0.54 3.46
CA ASN A 26 -1.07 0.53 3.08
C ASN A 26 -1.83 1.69 2.41
N SER A 27 -2.57 1.42 1.33
CA SER A 27 -3.40 2.46 0.68
C SER A 27 -4.47 3.04 1.61
N ARG A 28 -5.13 2.22 2.45
CA ARG A 28 -6.17 2.72 3.38
C ARG A 28 -5.59 3.66 4.44
N GLU A 29 -4.45 3.29 5.02
CA GLU A 29 -3.75 4.07 6.04
C GLU A 29 -3.30 5.42 5.46
N THR A 30 -2.59 5.39 4.33
CA THR A 30 -2.08 6.60 3.69
C THR A 30 -3.21 7.50 3.18
N ALA A 31 -4.25 6.95 2.54
CA ALA A 31 -5.37 7.74 2.06
C ALA A 31 -6.15 8.42 3.19
N HIS A 32 -6.15 7.84 4.39
CA HIS A 32 -6.83 8.41 5.55
C HIS A 32 -5.99 9.45 6.30
N ARG A 33 -4.69 9.20 6.50
CA ARG A 33 -3.83 10.01 7.37
C ARG A 33 -2.83 10.91 6.65
N PHE A 34 -2.36 10.48 5.49
CA PHE A 34 -1.25 11.08 4.77
C PHE A 34 -1.65 11.41 3.33
N LYS A 35 -2.86 11.93 3.14
CA LYS A 35 -3.39 12.22 1.80
C LYS A 35 -2.59 13.35 1.14
N ALA A 36 -2.04 13.09 -0.04
CA ALA A 36 -1.34 14.08 -0.85
C ALA A 36 -1.61 13.85 -2.34
N PRO A 37 -1.47 14.88 -3.20
CA PRO A 37 -1.75 14.77 -4.64
C PRO A 37 -0.74 13.90 -5.41
N ASN A 38 0.45 13.68 -4.86
CA ASN A 38 1.51 12.84 -5.43
C ASN A 38 1.39 11.36 -5.01
N HIS A 39 0.28 10.94 -4.40
CA HIS A 39 0.04 9.56 -3.98
C HIS A 39 -0.99 8.88 -4.90
N LEU A 40 -0.57 7.79 -5.53
CA LEU A 40 -1.42 6.88 -6.27
C LEU A 40 -1.77 5.67 -5.39
N TYR A 41 -3.06 5.43 -5.19
CA TYR A 41 -3.56 4.32 -4.36
C TYR A 41 -4.15 3.24 -5.25
N LEU A 42 -3.56 2.05 -5.24
CA LEU A 42 -4.12 0.90 -5.94
C LEU A 42 -5.13 0.21 -5.02
N LEU A 43 -6.39 0.09 -5.42
CA LEU A 43 -7.46 -0.46 -4.57
C LEU A 43 -7.70 -1.96 -4.79
N HIS A 44 -7.55 -2.45 -6.03
CA HIS A 44 -7.86 -3.83 -6.43
C HIS A 44 -6.81 -4.38 -7.42
N ALA A 45 -5.52 -4.20 -7.10
CA ALA A 45 -4.41 -4.59 -8.00
C ALA A 45 -3.26 -5.17 -7.16
N MET A 46 -3.49 -6.38 -6.65
CA MET A 46 -2.52 -7.03 -5.78
C MET A 46 -1.33 -7.53 -6.60
N GLY A 47 -0.11 -7.14 -6.20
CA GLY A 47 1.12 -7.44 -6.94
C GLY A 47 1.45 -6.48 -8.09
N GLU A 48 0.65 -5.44 -8.30
CA GLU A 48 0.82 -4.52 -9.44
C GLU A 48 1.55 -3.21 -9.08
N ALA A 49 1.72 -2.90 -7.79
CA ALA A 49 2.26 -1.61 -7.36
C ALA A 49 3.65 -1.33 -7.93
N LEU A 50 4.52 -2.34 -7.89
CA LEU A 50 5.86 -2.22 -8.46
C LEU A 50 5.83 -2.05 -9.98
N ALA A 51 5.01 -2.82 -10.71
CA ALA A 51 4.88 -2.69 -12.16
C ALA A 51 4.37 -1.29 -12.56
N VAL A 52 3.40 -0.74 -11.83
CA VAL A 52 2.91 0.62 -12.02
C VAL A 52 4.00 1.65 -11.73
N GLY A 53 4.77 1.48 -10.65
CA GLY A 53 5.89 2.34 -10.31
C GLY A 53 6.98 2.35 -11.40
N VAL A 54 7.32 1.19 -11.95
CA VAL A 54 8.23 1.05 -13.09
C VAL A 54 7.70 1.81 -14.31
N GLY A 55 6.43 1.61 -14.66
CA GLY A 55 5.81 2.32 -15.78
C GLY A 55 5.84 3.84 -15.59
N LEU A 56 5.53 4.32 -14.38
CA LEU A 56 5.59 5.74 -14.05
C LEU A 56 7.01 6.30 -14.18
N LYS A 57 8.02 5.56 -13.70
CA LYS A 57 9.41 5.99 -13.78
C LYS A 57 9.90 6.03 -15.23
N LEU A 58 9.52 5.06 -16.06
CA LEU A 58 9.83 5.06 -17.49
C LEU A 58 9.18 6.24 -18.23
N ALA A 59 7.93 6.58 -17.87
CA ALA A 59 7.21 7.70 -18.48
C ALA A 59 7.69 9.08 -17.98
N GLN A 60 8.27 9.14 -16.77
CA GLN A 60 8.72 10.37 -16.10
C GLN A 60 10.14 10.15 -15.53
N PRO A 61 11.17 10.05 -16.39
CA PRO A 61 12.51 9.63 -15.99
C PRO A 61 13.18 10.54 -14.97
N ASP A 62 12.87 11.84 -14.96
CA ASP A 62 13.43 12.81 -14.00
C ASP A 62 12.73 12.79 -12.63
N ARG A 63 11.61 12.06 -12.50
CA ARG A 63 10.86 11.96 -11.25
C ARG A 63 11.43 10.86 -10.38
N GLU A 64 11.60 11.14 -9.10
CA GLU A 64 11.75 10.09 -8.09
C GLU A 64 10.41 9.36 -7.89
N VAL A 65 10.43 8.04 -7.91
CA VAL A 65 9.24 7.19 -7.74
C VAL A 65 9.48 6.24 -6.57
N VAL A 66 8.53 6.19 -5.64
CA VAL A 66 8.57 5.33 -4.46
C VAL A 66 7.36 4.40 -4.48
N VAL A 67 7.62 3.11 -4.46
CA VAL A 67 6.58 2.07 -4.34
C VAL A 67 6.57 1.57 -2.89
N VAL A 68 5.39 1.53 -2.29
CA VAL A 68 5.19 1.00 -0.94
C VAL A 68 4.24 -0.19 -1.01
N ASP A 69 4.82 -1.38 -0.93
CA ASP A 69 4.15 -2.68 -0.98
C ASP A 69 3.98 -3.30 0.41
N GLY A 70 3.07 -4.27 0.48
CA GLY A 70 3.07 -5.27 1.54
C GLY A 70 3.80 -6.53 1.08
N ASP A 71 4.32 -7.33 2.01
CA ASP A 71 4.97 -8.61 1.71
C ASP A 71 4.16 -9.55 0.80
N GLY A 72 2.86 -9.69 1.03
CA GLY A 72 1.95 -10.45 0.17
C GLY A 72 1.80 -9.87 -1.25
N ASN A 73 1.87 -8.55 -1.39
CA ASN A 73 1.88 -7.90 -2.71
C ASN A 73 3.21 -8.15 -3.43
N ALA A 74 4.33 -7.94 -2.74
CA ALA A 74 5.66 -8.13 -3.30
C ALA A 74 5.88 -9.57 -3.80
N LEU A 75 5.36 -10.57 -3.08
CA LEU A 75 5.37 -11.97 -3.53
C LEU A 75 4.61 -12.18 -4.84
N MET A 76 3.41 -11.63 -4.96
CA MET A 76 2.60 -11.76 -6.18
C MET A 76 3.19 -10.99 -7.37
N GLY A 77 3.80 -9.83 -7.10
CA GLY A 77 4.38 -8.92 -8.09
C GLY A 77 5.87 -9.11 -8.38
N ALA A 78 6.47 -10.20 -7.89
CA ALA A 78 7.92 -10.34 -7.85
C ALA A 78 8.62 -10.23 -9.22
N SER A 79 7.92 -10.53 -10.32
CA SER A 79 8.46 -10.41 -11.68
C SER A 79 8.91 -9.00 -12.04
N ALA A 80 8.27 -7.96 -11.49
CA ALA A 80 8.65 -6.57 -11.74
C ALA A 80 9.94 -6.13 -11.02
N SER A 81 10.44 -6.94 -10.07
CA SER A 81 11.67 -6.65 -9.31
C SER A 81 12.92 -6.53 -10.18
N VAL A 82 12.92 -7.12 -11.37
CA VAL A 82 14.04 -7.03 -12.33
C VAL A 82 14.36 -5.59 -12.76
N PHE A 83 13.42 -4.67 -12.59
CA PHE A 83 13.59 -3.25 -12.93
C PHE A 83 14.07 -2.38 -11.76
N LEU A 84 14.18 -2.91 -10.54
CA LEU A 84 14.59 -2.13 -9.35
C LEU A 84 15.98 -1.50 -9.40
N PRO A 85 16.97 -1.99 -10.17
CA PRO A 85 18.24 -1.28 -10.33
C PRO A 85 18.12 0.09 -11.02
N MET A 86 16.92 0.48 -11.49
CA MET A 86 16.64 1.75 -12.12
C MET A 86 16.82 2.93 -11.14
N ALA A 87 17.66 3.90 -11.52
CA ALA A 87 17.96 5.05 -10.68
C ALA A 87 16.72 5.91 -10.36
N GLY A 88 16.49 6.20 -9.09
CA GLY A 88 15.33 6.99 -8.63
C GLY A 88 14.01 6.22 -8.62
N LEU A 89 14.05 4.89 -8.73
CA LEU A 89 12.95 3.99 -8.36
C LEU A 89 13.30 3.33 -7.02
N HIS A 90 12.42 3.49 -6.04
CA HIS A 90 12.59 2.93 -4.69
C HIS A 90 11.43 2.00 -4.38
N HIS A 91 11.72 0.87 -3.73
CA HIS A 91 10.71 -0.12 -3.37
C HIS A 91 10.83 -0.49 -1.90
N TYR A 92 9.79 -0.17 -1.15
CA TYR A 92 9.66 -0.51 0.26
C TYR A 92 8.62 -1.61 0.43
N ILE A 93 8.97 -2.63 1.20
CA ILE A 93 8.07 -3.74 1.53
C ILE A 93 7.79 -3.68 3.02
N LEU A 94 6.55 -3.41 3.40
CA LEU A 94 6.12 -3.50 4.79
C LEU A 94 5.77 -4.96 5.10
N VAL A 95 6.54 -5.57 6.00
CA VAL A 95 6.47 -6.99 6.32
C VAL A 95 5.70 -7.19 7.62
N ASN A 96 4.54 -7.83 7.53
CA ASN A 96 3.71 -8.18 8.69
C ASN A 96 3.44 -9.70 8.76
N ARG A 97 3.95 -10.47 7.78
CA ARG A 97 3.81 -11.91 7.63
C ARG A 97 2.36 -12.38 7.53
N GLY A 98 1.49 -11.56 6.96
CA GLY A 98 0.09 -11.94 6.82
C GLY A 98 -0.76 -11.07 5.90
N TYR A 99 -1.69 -11.75 5.21
CA TYR A 99 -2.74 -11.10 4.42
C TYR A 99 -3.83 -10.51 5.33
N GLU A 100 -3.51 -9.43 6.05
CA GLU A 100 -4.38 -8.82 7.09
C GLU A 100 -5.74 -8.34 6.58
N THR A 101 -5.87 -8.05 5.28
CA THR A 101 -7.12 -7.57 4.68
C THR A 101 -8.14 -8.67 4.48
N THR A 102 -7.68 -9.91 4.27
CA THR A 102 -8.51 -11.07 3.93
C THR A 102 -8.73 -12.03 5.10
N GLY A 103 -8.24 -11.69 6.30
CA GLY A 103 -8.42 -12.50 7.50
C GLY A 103 -7.12 -12.93 8.18
N GLY A 104 -5.95 -12.43 7.74
CA GLY A 104 -4.69 -12.67 8.43
C GLY A 104 -4.07 -14.04 8.12
N GLN A 105 -4.28 -14.55 6.91
CA GLN A 105 -3.62 -15.77 6.43
C GLN A 105 -2.10 -15.58 6.50
N PRO A 106 -1.36 -16.52 7.12
CA PRO A 106 0.06 -16.36 7.37
C PRO A 106 0.89 -16.39 6.08
N ILE A 107 2.02 -15.69 6.11
CA ILE A 107 3.07 -15.73 5.10
C ILE A 107 4.35 -16.18 5.80
N ASP A 108 4.74 -17.44 5.59
CA ASP A 108 5.81 -18.06 6.39
C ASP A 108 7.21 -17.59 5.98
N ARG A 109 7.46 -17.46 4.68
CA ARG A 109 8.79 -17.12 4.14
C ARG A 109 8.69 -16.12 3.01
N LEU A 110 9.50 -15.07 3.12
CA LEU A 110 9.79 -14.15 2.02
C LEU A 110 11.11 -14.57 1.37
N PRO A 111 11.18 -14.58 0.02
CA PRO A 111 12.46 -14.64 -0.66
C PRO A 111 13.26 -13.36 -0.37
N ASP A 112 14.55 -13.38 -0.69
CA ASP A 112 15.32 -12.15 -0.73
C ASP A 112 14.80 -11.27 -1.88
N PHE A 113 14.53 -10.00 -1.57
CA PHE A 113 14.10 -9.00 -2.54
C PHE A 113 15.24 -8.00 -2.74
N PRO A 114 16.21 -8.30 -3.63
CA PRO A 114 17.32 -7.40 -3.86
C PRO A 114 16.80 -6.02 -4.28
N TYR A 115 17.52 -4.97 -3.86
CA TYR A 115 17.18 -3.55 -4.09
C TYR A 115 15.90 -3.07 -3.39
N SER A 116 15.16 -3.94 -2.70
CA SER A 116 14.01 -3.56 -1.91
C SER A 116 14.39 -3.32 -0.45
N GLN A 117 13.72 -2.40 0.20
CA GLN A 117 13.89 -2.11 1.62
C GLN A 117 12.73 -2.75 2.39
N CYS A 118 13.00 -3.90 2.99
CA CYS A 118 12.04 -4.60 3.85
C CYS A 118 12.01 -3.97 5.24
N ILE A 119 10.83 -3.57 5.70
CA ILE A 119 10.60 -2.99 7.02
C ILE A 119 9.61 -3.90 7.75
N GLU A 120 10.10 -4.60 8.79
CA GLU A 120 9.25 -5.40 9.68
C GLU A 120 8.33 -4.46 10.48
N ILE A 121 7.02 -4.72 10.42
CA ILE A 121 5.98 -3.95 11.11
C ILE A 121 5.12 -4.87 11.97
N GLU A 122 4.63 -4.31 13.08
CA GLU A 122 3.68 -5.02 13.95
C GLU A 122 2.36 -5.27 13.23
N VAL A 123 1.79 -6.47 13.42
CA VAL A 123 0.47 -6.84 12.92
C VAL A 123 -0.59 -5.99 13.62
N GLY A 124 -1.52 -5.42 12.85
CA GLY A 124 -2.63 -4.69 13.42
C GLY A 124 -3.14 -3.54 12.57
N LYS A 125 -4.40 -3.18 12.82
CA LYS A 125 -5.09 -2.04 12.22
C LYS A 125 -5.16 -0.91 13.24
N ILE A 126 -4.18 -0.01 13.25
CA ILE A 126 -4.32 1.23 14.01
C ILE A 126 -5.25 2.15 13.23
N ALA A 127 -6.55 2.07 13.52
CA ALA A 127 -7.57 3.02 13.08
C ALA A 127 -7.55 3.38 11.58
N SER A 128 -7.16 2.47 10.68
CA SER A 128 -7.45 2.61 9.24
C SER A 128 -8.94 2.36 9.05
N PRO A 129 -9.69 3.22 8.33
CA PRO A 129 -11.12 3.09 8.22
C PRO A 129 -11.45 1.79 7.48
N ASN A 130 -11.98 0.81 8.20
CA ASN A 130 -12.81 -0.19 7.55
C ASN A 130 -14.12 0.50 7.13
N PRO A 131 -14.81 -0.01 6.10
CA PRO A 131 -16.21 0.34 5.90
C PRO A 131 -16.97 0.19 7.23
N PRO A 132 -18.00 1.02 7.49
CA PRO A 132 -18.84 0.87 8.67
C PRO A 132 -19.37 -0.57 8.79
N PRO A 133 -19.76 -1.04 9.99
CA PRO A 133 -20.39 -2.35 10.15
C PRO A 133 -21.54 -2.55 9.14
N PRO A 134 -21.76 -3.76 8.58
CA PRO A 134 -22.80 -3.98 7.58
C PRO A 134 -24.19 -3.49 7.99
N ARG A 135 -24.52 -3.55 9.28
CA ARG A 135 -25.79 -3.02 9.82
C ARG A 135 -25.92 -1.51 9.63
N GLU A 136 -24.85 -0.75 9.83
CA GLU A 136 -24.86 0.70 9.65
C GLU A 136 -24.93 1.09 8.18
N ILE A 137 -24.19 0.38 7.32
CA ILE A 137 -24.27 0.55 5.87
C ILE A 137 -25.71 0.29 5.39
N MET A 138 -26.30 -0.84 5.80
CA MET A 138 -27.67 -1.19 5.44
C MET A 138 -28.69 -0.18 5.95
N ARG A 139 -28.54 0.30 7.18
CA ARG A 139 -29.42 1.33 7.76
C ARG A 139 -29.35 2.61 6.94
N GLY A 140 -28.15 3.17 6.75
CA GLY A 140 -27.98 4.42 6.00
C GLY A 140 -28.44 4.29 4.54
N PHE A 141 -28.23 3.13 3.92
CA PHE A 141 -28.74 2.87 2.57
C PHE A 141 -30.28 2.83 2.54
N ARG A 142 -30.93 2.17 3.52
CA ARG A 142 -32.40 2.15 3.63
C ARG A 142 -32.97 3.55 3.85
N GLU A 143 -32.38 4.32 4.76
CA GLU A 143 -32.77 5.72 5.03
C GLU A 143 -32.63 6.60 3.78
N TRP A 144 -31.61 6.37 2.96
CA TRP A 144 -31.44 7.05 1.67
C TRP A 144 -32.48 6.61 0.62
N CYS A 145 -32.81 5.32 0.57
CA CYS A 145 -33.82 4.78 -0.35
C CYS A 145 -35.24 5.25 -0.01
N ASP A 146 -35.54 5.48 1.26
CA ASP A 146 -36.86 5.94 1.73
C ASP A 146 -36.69 7.04 2.80
N PRO A 147 -36.38 8.29 2.38
CA PRO A 147 -36.19 9.39 3.30
C PRO A 147 -37.56 9.88 3.82
N GLY A 148 -38.18 9.15 4.75
CA GLY A 148 -39.46 9.58 5.33
C GLY A 148 -40.33 8.56 6.06
N THR A 149 -39.87 7.34 6.37
CA THR A 149 -40.58 6.39 7.24
C THR A 149 -40.00 6.30 8.65
#